data_AF-A0A165ZAT5-F1
#
_entry.id   AF-A0A165ZAT5-F1
#
_cell.length_a   1.000
_cell.length_b   1.000
_cell.length_c   1.000
_cell.angle_alpha   90.00
_cell.angle_beta   90.00
_cell.angle_gamma   90.00
#
_symmetry.space_group_name_H-M   'P 1'
#
loop_
_entity.id
_entity.type
_entity.pdbx_description
1 polymer ?
#
loop_
_entity_poly.entity_id
_entity_poly.type
_entity_poly.pdbx_seq_one_letter_code
_entity_poly.pdbx_strand_id
1 'polypeptide(L)'
;MSSDTQSTPVEYRRLGNCGLRVSVPIIGGMCLGDTRWQSWVKSEDEALPMLKAAWDRGINTIETADVYSNGESERIIGKFIKKYNIPRSKLVILGGCGLLVSDTPTDITWFKPHLSNLPQYVNQSGLSRQSIFHAIDESLKRLGTDYIDLYQVGRFDYNTPVEETMEALHDLVKMGKVRYIGASSMWAWQFAWMNHVAELRGWTKFVSMQSQYSLLYREEEREMNAYCNKFGIGLIPWGPMADGRLTRPLNSSSTTRNDAYQASGLRRKHSEADEEIIKRVEEIAKKRGWKMAQVALAWVGGKVCSPIVGVTSIERVHEAIFTGKTLKEEEIKYLEEP
;
A
#
# COMPACT_ATOMS: atom_id res chain seq x y z
N MET A 1 -34.73 8.59 16.86
CA MET A 1 -33.32 9.01 16.89
C MET A 1 -32.86 9.08 15.44
N SER A 2 -32.75 10.29 14.91
CA SER A 2 -32.36 10.56 13.53
C SER A 2 -30.95 10.07 13.29
N SER A 3 -30.79 8.96 12.56
CA SER A 3 -29.50 8.60 12.00
C SER A 3 -29.22 9.61 10.88
N ASP A 4 -28.49 10.66 11.22
CA ASP A 4 -27.86 11.53 10.23
C ASP A 4 -27.00 10.62 9.33
N THR A 5 -27.54 10.28 8.16
CA THR A 5 -26.73 9.85 7.02
C THR A 5 -26.00 11.09 6.51
N GLN A 6 -25.06 11.60 7.31
CA GLN A 6 -24.03 12.49 6.79
C GLN A 6 -23.33 11.70 5.68
N SER A 7 -23.46 12.18 4.45
CA SER A 7 -22.66 11.74 3.32
C SER A 7 -21.21 11.73 3.78
N THR A 8 -20.62 10.54 3.92
CA THR A 8 -19.21 10.42 4.29
C THR A 8 -18.38 11.06 3.18
N PRO A 9 -17.34 11.85 3.50
CA PRO A 9 -16.49 12.48 2.49
C PRO A 9 -15.62 11.48 1.74
N VAL A 10 -15.71 10.18 2.05
CA VAL A 10 -14.93 9.07 1.48
C VAL A 10 -15.82 8.22 0.57
N GLU A 11 -15.29 7.87 -0.59
CA GLU A 11 -15.89 6.91 -1.52
C GLU A 11 -15.42 5.48 -1.20
N TYR A 12 -16.25 4.48 -1.50
CA TYR A 12 -15.87 3.07 -1.40
C TYR A 12 -16.05 2.37 -2.74
N ARG A 13 -14.97 1.79 -3.27
CA ARG A 13 -14.96 1.11 -4.57
C ARG A 13 -14.72 -0.37 -4.41
N ARG A 14 -15.24 -1.16 -5.36
CA ARG A 14 -14.97 -2.59 -5.45
C ARG A 14 -13.49 -2.81 -5.80
N LEU A 15 -12.85 -3.81 -5.19
CA LEU A 15 -11.49 -4.21 -5.50
C LEU A 15 -11.50 -5.16 -6.70
N GLY A 16 -11.34 -4.60 -7.90
CA GLY A 16 -11.51 -5.34 -9.15
C GLY A 16 -12.89 -5.98 -9.24
N ASN A 17 -12.94 -7.26 -9.59
CA ASN A 17 -14.15 -8.07 -9.68
C ASN A 17 -14.45 -8.89 -8.41
N CYS A 18 -13.68 -8.78 -7.33
CA CYS A 18 -13.99 -9.52 -6.09
C CYS A 18 -15.07 -8.79 -5.26
N GLY A 19 -15.69 -9.45 -4.28
CA GLY A 19 -16.75 -8.84 -3.46
C GLY A 19 -16.27 -7.79 -2.46
N LEU A 20 -14.96 -7.66 -2.26
CA LEU A 20 -14.37 -6.71 -1.31
C LEU A 20 -14.51 -5.27 -1.82
N ARG A 21 -14.90 -4.36 -0.92
CA ARG A 21 -14.87 -2.92 -1.17
C ARG A 21 -13.83 -2.26 -0.27
N VAL A 22 -13.10 -1.29 -0.82
CA VAL A 22 -12.06 -0.53 -0.13
C VAL A 22 -12.40 0.96 -0.15
N SER A 23 -11.97 1.69 0.88
CA SER A 23 -12.07 3.14 0.93
C SER A 23 -11.12 3.80 -0.08
N VAL A 24 -11.50 4.99 -0.54
CA VAL A 24 -10.69 5.83 -1.42
C VAL A 24 -10.35 7.13 -0.70
N PRO A 25 -9.09 7.33 -0.25
CA PRO A 25 -7.93 6.44 -0.40
C PRO A 25 -7.87 5.28 0.61
N ILE A 26 -6.88 4.39 0.43
CA ILE A 26 -6.39 3.46 1.46
C ILE A 26 -5.29 4.16 2.26
N ILE A 27 -5.27 4.00 3.59
CA ILE A 27 -4.17 4.51 4.43
C ILE A 27 -3.04 3.47 4.50
N GLY A 28 -1.84 3.86 4.06
CA GLY A 28 -0.65 3.01 4.14
C GLY A 28 0.06 3.11 5.49
N GLY A 29 0.38 1.96 6.08
CA GLY A 29 0.91 1.82 7.43
C GLY A 29 2.43 1.90 7.55
N MET A 30 3.14 2.10 6.45
CA MET A 30 4.61 2.13 6.43
C MET A 30 5.20 3.27 7.30
N CYS A 31 4.43 4.33 7.53
CA CYS A 31 4.81 5.45 8.41
C CYS A 31 4.51 5.20 9.88
N LEU A 32 3.91 4.08 10.26
CA LEU A 32 3.56 3.77 11.64
C LEU A 32 4.65 2.86 12.22
N GLY A 33 5.26 3.24 13.34
CA GLY A 33 6.26 2.39 13.97
C GLY A 33 7.22 3.10 14.91
N ASP A 34 8.42 2.55 15.01
CA ASP A 34 9.52 3.09 15.78
C ASP A 34 10.27 4.17 15.00
N THR A 35 10.41 5.37 15.58
CA THR A 35 11.11 6.51 14.96
C THR A 35 12.60 6.26 14.76
N ARG A 36 13.17 5.26 15.44
CA ARG A 36 14.56 4.80 15.24
C ARG A 36 14.72 3.93 13.99
N TRP A 37 13.63 3.38 13.44
CA TRP A 37 13.67 2.61 12.21
C TRP A 37 13.92 3.51 11.00
N GLN A 38 13.14 4.59 10.86
CA GLN A 38 13.39 5.66 9.91
C GLN A 38 12.86 7.01 10.44
N SER A 39 13.55 8.10 10.11
CA SER A 39 13.27 9.44 10.66
C SER A 39 11.90 10.02 10.30
N TRP A 40 11.22 9.49 9.29
CA TRP A 40 9.88 9.92 8.86
C TRP A 40 8.74 9.08 9.45
N VAL A 41 9.08 8.04 10.21
CA VAL A 41 8.12 7.17 10.92
C VAL A 41 7.49 7.94 12.08
N LYS A 42 6.26 7.58 12.40
CA LYS A 42 5.41 8.13 13.43
C LYS A 42 5.23 7.12 14.55
N SER A 43 5.57 7.58 15.76
CA SER A 43 5.41 6.83 17.00
C SER A 43 3.95 6.47 17.24
N GLU A 44 3.68 5.54 18.16
CA GLU A 44 2.32 5.18 18.57
C GLU A 44 1.48 6.41 18.97
N ASP A 45 2.05 7.34 19.75
CA ASP A 45 1.35 8.52 20.25
C ASP A 45 0.93 9.48 19.11
N GLU A 46 1.72 9.55 18.04
CA GLU A 46 1.37 10.30 16.83
C GLU A 46 0.41 9.52 15.91
N ALA A 47 0.62 8.21 15.78
CA ALA A 47 -0.10 7.33 14.86
C ALA A 47 -1.55 7.10 15.28
N LEU A 48 -1.82 6.89 16.57
CA LEU A 48 -3.16 6.56 17.06
C LEU A 48 -4.20 7.67 16.78
N PRO A 49 -3.91 8.97 17.03
CA PRO A 49 -4.80 10.07 16.62
C PRO A 49 -4.98 10.17 15.11
N MET A 50 -3.95 9.88 14.32
CA MET A 50 -4.03 9.91 12.85
C MET A 50 -4.96 8.83 12.30
N LEU A 51 -4.82 7.59 12.78
CA LEU A 51 -5.71 6.48 12.40
C LEU A 51 -7.16 6.77 12.82
N LYS A 52 -7.34 7.37 14.01
CA LYS A 52 -8.68 7.80 14.47
C LYS A 52 -9.29 8.88 13.59
N ALA A 53 -8.50 9.89 13.19
CA ALA A 53 -8.97 10.93 12.28
C ALA A 53 -9.36 10.37 10.90
N ALA A 54 -8.63 9.36 10.40
CA ALA A 54 -8.97 8.68 9.14
C ALA A 54 -10.31 7.92 9.27
N TRP A 55 -10.45 7.14 10.34
CA TRP A 55 -11.67 6.41 10.66
C TRP A 55 -12.90 7.32 10.79
N ASP A 56 -12.76 8.44 11.50
CA ASP A 56 -13.86 9.40 11.73
C ASP A 56 -14.32 10.10 10.45
N ARG A 57 -13.49 10.11 9.41
CA ARG A 57 -13.86 10.61 8.08
C ARG A 57 -14.43 9.52 7.17
N GLY A 58 -14.50 8.27 7.64
CA GLY A 58 -14.99 7.12 6.88
C GLY A 58 -13.90 6.36 6.12
N ILE A 59 -12.61 6.65 6.33
CA ILE A 59 -11.56 5.77 5.79
C ILE A 59 -11.50 4.52 6.66
N ASN A 60 -11.85 3.37 6.08
CA ASN A 60 -11.90 2.10 6.79
C ASN A 60 -10.94 1.04 6.25
N THR A 61 -10.12 1.37 5.25
CA THR A 61 -9.13 0.46 4.70
C THR A 61 -7.72 0.91 5.09
N ILE A 62 -7.01 0.03 5.80
CA ILE A 62 -5.63 0.24 6.25
C ILE A 62 -4.77 -0.85 5.62
N GLU A 63 -3.66 -0.44 5.03
CA GLU A 63 -2.63 -1.31 4.52
C GLU A 63 -1.41 -1.34 5.45
N THR A 64 -0.79 -2.51 5.59
CA THR A 64 0.43 -2.73 6.35
C THR A 64 1.17 -3.96 5.80
N ALA A 65 2.36 -4.21 6.31
CA ALA A 65 3.14 -5.42 6.05
C ALA A 65 3.92 -5.80 7.31
N ASP A 66 4.21 -7.09 7.45
CA ASP A 66 4.99 -7.64 8.55
C ASP A 66 6.33 -6.90 8.77
N VAL A 67 7.01 -6.53 7.69
CA VAL A 67 8.31 -5.86 7.70
C VAL A 67 8.23 -4.38 8.11
N TYR A 68 7.05 -3.75 8.09
CA TYR A 68 6.92 -2.32 8.38
C TYR A 68 7.27 -2.03 9.84
N SER A 69 8.41 -1.35 10.02
CA SER A 69 9.02 -1.13 11.34
C SER A 69 9.18 -2.44 12.13
N ASN A 70 9.59 -3.52 11.46
CA ASN A 70 9.75 -4.86 12.03
C ASN A 70 8.52 -5.33 12.84
N GLY A 71 7.33 -5.16 12.26
CA GLY A 71 6.05 -5.56 12.83
C GLY A 71 5.40 -4.52 13.75
N GLU A 72 6.08 -3.41 14.07
CA GLU A 72 5.50 -2.38 14.95
C GLU A 72 4.28 -1.69 14.31
N SER A 73 4.26 -1.55 12.98
CA SER A 73 3.08 -1.01 12.26
C SER A 73 1.82 -1.81 12.58
N GLU A 74 1.90 -3.15 12.52
CA GLU A 74 0.79 -4.06 12.85
C GLU A 74 0.40 -3.96 14.33
N ARG A 75 1.37 -3.84 15.24
CA ARG A 75 1.09 -3.66 16.68
C ARG A 75 0.35 -2.35 16.95
N ILE A 76 0.74 -1.26 16.31
CA ILE A 76 0.06 0.04 16.42
C ILE A 76 -1.37 -0.05 15.88
N ILE A 77 -1.58 -0.73 14.75
CA ILE A 77 -2.93 -0.95 14.19
C ILE A 77 -3.78 -1.80 15.16
N GLY A 78 -3.22 -2.85 15.75
CA GLY A 78 -3.91 -3.65 16.77
C GLY A 78 -4.29 -2.83 18.02
N LYS A 79 -3.40 -1.95 18.48
CA LYS A 79 -3.68 -1.00 19.56
C LYS A 79 -4.75 0.01 19.17
N PHE A 80 -4.77 0.51 17.94
CA PHE A 80 -5.82 1.38 17.41
C PHE A 80 -7.20 0.71 17.48
N ILE A 81 -7.30 -0.54 17.02
CA ILE A 81 -8.54 -1.31 17.05
C ILE A 81 -9.05 -1.43 18.50
N LYS A 82 -8.19 -1.84 19.42
CA LYS A 82 -8.54 -2.02 20.83
C LYS A 82 -8.87 -0.70 21.55
N LYS A 83 -8.04 0.34 21.38
CA LYS A 83 -8.16 1.62 22.10
C LYS A 83 -9.43 2.36 21.73
N TYR A 84 -9.83 2.34 20.46
CA TYR A 84 -11.02 3.05 19.99
C TYR A 84 -12.23 2.14 19.76
N ASN A 85 -12.16 0.88 20.21
CA ASN A 85 -13.22 -0.11 20.08
C ASN A 85 -13.75 -0.22 18.64
N ILE A 86 -12.83 -0.27 17.67
CA ILE A 86 -13.17 -0.33 16.25
C ILE A 86 -13.72 -1.73 15.95
N PRO A 87 -14.96 -1.85 15.45
CA PRO A 87 -15.51 -3.16 15.12
C PRO A 87 -14.70 -3.79 13.98
N ARG A 88 -14.08 -4.95 14.22
CA ARG A 88 -13.23 -5.63 13.24
C ARG A 88 -13.93 -5.86 11.89
N SER A 89 -15.23 -6.13 11.90
CA SER A 89 -16.07 -6.34 10.70
C SER A 89 -16.30 -5.08 9.86
N LYS A 90 -16.00 -3.89 10.39
CA LYS A 90 -16.14 -2.61 9.67
C LYS A 90 -14.80 -2.08 9.15
N LEU A 91 -13.68 -2.70 9.55
CA LEU A 91 -12.34 -2.36 9.12
C LEU A 91 -11.88 -3.37 8.06
N VAL A 92 -11.20 -2.89 7.02
CA VAL A 92 -10.55 -3.72 6.00
C VAL A 92 -9.04 -3.60 6.19
N ILE A 93 -8.38 -4.72 6.49
CA ILE A 93 -6.93 -4.77 6.67
C ILE A 93 -6.28 -5.46 5.48
N LEU A 94 -5.34 -4.76 4.84
CA LEU A 94 -4.46 -5.29 3.81
C LEU A 94 -3.11 -5.58 4.48
N GLY A 95 -2.75 -6.85 4.61
CA GLY A 95 -1.46 -7.30 5.14
C GLY A 95 -0.52 -7.72 4.03
N GLY A 96 0.76 -7.85 4.34
CA GLY A 96 1.77 -8.30 3.39
C GLY A 96 2.89 -9.10 4.05
N CYS A 97 3.55 -9.94 3.26
CA CYS A 97 4.70 -10.76 3.69
C CYS A 97 5.78 -10.91 2.61
N GLY A 98 6.89 -11.53 3.01
CA GLY A 98 7.94 -12.01 2.11
C GLY A 98 9.31 -11.41 2.40
N LEU A 99 9.38 -10.31 3.17
CA LEU A 99 10.63 -9.76 3.68
C LEU A 99 10.86 -10.19 5.12
N LEU A 100 12.12 -10.15 5.56
CA LEU A 100 12.50 -10.56 6.90
C LEU A 100 12.05 -9.52 7.94
N VAL A 101 11.41 -9.96 9.01
CA VAL A 101 11.18 -9.18 10.23
C VAL A 101 12.35 -9.42 11.19
N SER A 102 13.09 -8.37 11.55
CA SER A 102 14.22 -8.47 12.49
C SER A 102 13.74 -8.30 13.93
N ASP A 103 14.37 -9.03 14.86
CA ASP A 103 14.21 -8.80 16.31
C ASP A 103 14.82 -7.46 16.76
N THR A 104 15.67 -6.85 15.92
CA THR A 104 16.27 -5.54 16.18
C THR A 104 15.41 -4.44 15.56
N PRO A 105 14.76 -3.57 16.36
CA PRO A 105 13.80 -2.58 15.84
C PRO A 105 14.37 -1.61 14.81
N THR A 106 15.68 -1.32 14.86
CA THR A 106 16.37 -0.39 13.97
C THR A 106 16.84 -1.02 12.65
N ASP A 107 16.68 -2.33 12.49
CA ASP A 107 17.09 -3.00 11.26
C ASP A 107 16.12 -2.68 10.12
N ILE A 108 16.68 -2.22 9.00
CA ILE A 108 15.98 -2.14 7.73
C ILE A 108 16.46 -3.33 6.89
N THR A 109 15.73 -4.44 6.98
CA THR A 109 16.19 -5.77 6.54
C THR A 109 16.44 -5.87 5.04
N TRP A 110 15.73 -5.12 4.20
CA TRP A 110 15.98 -5.08 2.75
C TRP A 110 17.29 -4.37 2.36
N PHE A 111 17.92 -3.62 3.27
CA PHE A 111 19.31 -3.14 3.09
C PHE A 111 20.35 -4.09 3.71
N LYS A 112 19.89 -5.14 4.40
CA LYS A 112 20.74 -6.12 5.08
C LYS A 112 20.32 -7.55 4.70
N PRO A 113 20.37 -7.92 3.41
CA PRO A 113 19.88 -9.23 2.95
C PRO A 113 20.63 -10.41 3.58
N HIS A 114 21.87 -10.23 4.03
CA HIS A 114 22.63 -11.27 4.73
C HIS A 114 21.98 -11.74 6.05
N LEU A 115 21.09 -10.93 6.65
CA LEU A 115 20.41 -11.31 7.89
C LEU A 115 19.57 -12.58 7.70
N SER A 116 18.97 -12.81 6.53
CA SER A 116 18.15 -14.00 6.28
C SER A 116 18.94 -15.32 6.38
N ASN A 117 20.27 -15.25 6.34
CA ASN A 117 21.16 -16.42 6.44
C ASN A 117 21.67 -16.67 7.87
N LEU A 118 21.32 -15.81 8.83
CA LEU A 118 21.69 -16.03 10.23
C LEU A 118 20.81 -17.12 10.84
N PRO A 119 21.35 -17.98 11.73
CA PRO A 119 20.62 -19.12 12.28
C PRO A 119 19.24 -18.80 12.87
N GLN A 120 19.08 -17.62 13.49
CA GLN A 120 17.82 -17.19 14.07
C GLN A 120 16.77 -16.72 13.06
N TYR A 121 17.13 -16.50 11.79
CA TYR A 121 16.25 -15.97 10.75
C TYR A 121 16.02 -16.94 9.58
N VAL A 122 16.63 -18.14 9.63
CA VAL A 122 16.40 -19.19 8.65
C VAL A 122 14.91 -19.54 8.60
N ASN A 123 14.35 -19.61 7.39
CA ASN A 123 12.93 -19.86 7.11
C ASN A 123 11.95 -18.82 7.67
N GLN A 124 12.40 -17.58 7.88
CA GLN A 124 11.55 -16.46 8.32
C GLN A 124 11.32 -15.37 7.26
N SER A 125 11.75 -15.61 6.02
CA SER A 125 11.55 -14.68 4.89
C SER A 125 11.37 -15.44 3.58
N GLY A 126 11.03 -14.73 2.50
CA GLY A 126 10.66 -15.35 1.23
C GLY A 126 9.23 -15.90 1.26
N LEU A 127 8.87 -16.64 0.21
CA LEU A 127 7.51 -17.13 -0.01
C LEU A 127 7.40 -18.66 0.08
N SER A 128 8.34 -19.30 0.77
CA SER A 128 8.19 -20.71 1.16
C SER A 128 6.94 -20.89 2.02
N ARG A 129 6.37 -22.10 2.02
CA ARG A 129 5.21 -22.43 2.85
C ARG A 129 5.49 -22.13 4.32
N GLN A 130 6.67 -22.51 4.82
CA GLN A 130 7.07 -22.28 6.21
C GLN A 130 7.10 -20.77 6.53
N SER A 131 7.73 -19.97 5.67
CA SER A 131 7.83 -18.53 5.86
C SER A 131 6.46 -17.85 5.82
N ILE A 132 5.60 -18.21 4.86
CA ILE A 132 4.24 -17.67 4.72
C ILE A 132 3.39 -17.99 5.96
N PHE A 133 3.40 -19.24 6.43
CA PHE A 133 2.64 -19.65 7.60
C PHE A 133 3.14 -18.99 8.88
N HIS A 134 4.46 -18.86 9.04
CA HIS A 134 5.05 -18.12 10.16
C HIS A 134 4.65 -16.64 10.13
N ALA A 135 4.78 -15.99 8.97
CA ALA A 135 4.48 -14.57 8.80
C ALA A 135 3.02 -14.24 9.13
N ILE A 136 2.05 -15.02 8.62
CA ILE A 136 0.64 -14.77 8.90
C ILE A 136 0.30 -14.96 10.39
N ASP A 137 0.88 -15.96 11.06
CA ASP A 137 0.61 -16.22 12.47
C ASP A 137 1.13 -15.08 13.36
N GLU A 138 2.33 -14.60 13.08
CA GLU A 138 2.88 -13.46 13.81
C GLU A 138 2.16 -12.14 13.46
N SER A 139 1.75 -11.93 12.20
CA SER A 139 0.94 -10.77 11.80
C SER A 139 -0.41 -10.74 12.52
N LEU A 140 -1.14 -11.86 12.56
CA LEU A 140 -2.43 -11.96 13.27
C LEU A 140 -2.29 -11.69 14.76
N LYS A 141 -1.22 -12.20 15.37
CA LYS A 141 -0.87 -11.95 16.78
C LYS A 141 -0.54 -10.48 17.03
N ARG A 142 0.23 -9.82 16.16
CA ARG A 142 0.56 -8.38 16.28
C ARG A 142 -0.66 -7.50 16.10
N LEU A 143 -1.51 -7.80 15.12
CA LEU A 143 -2.77 -7.10 14.86
C LEU A 143 -3.84 -7.37 15.94
N GLY A 144 -3.74 -8.49 16.67
CA GLY A 144 -4.75 -8.89 17.65
C GLY A 144 -6.08 -9.27 17.01
N THR A 145 -6.05 -9.91 15.84
CA THR A 145 -7.23 -10.38 15.09
C THR A 145 -7.01 -11.80 14.60
N ASP A 146 -8.10 -12.48 14.26
CA ASP A 146 -8.15 -13.84 13.73
C ASP A 146 -8.07 -13.93 12.19
N TYR A 147 -8.26 -12.83 11.46
CA TYR A 147 -8.15 -12.80 10.01
C TYR A 147 -7.62 -11.47 9.45
N ILE A 148 -7.02 -11.53 8.26
CA ILE A 148 -6.71 -10.37 7.39
C ILE A 148 -7.64 -10.39 6.17
N ASP A 149 -8.14 -9.23 5.74
CA ASP A 149 -9.09 -9.17 4.62
C ASP A 149 -8.40 -9.46 3.28
N LEU A 150 -7.22 -8.88 3.06
CA LEU A 150 -6.41 -9.12 1.87
C LEU A 150 -4.96 -9.34 2.29
N TYR A 151 -4.40 -10.50 1.98
CA TYR A 151 -3.00 -10.82 2.30
C TYR A 151 -2.16 -10.88 1.04
N GLN A 152 -1.07 -10.11 1.03
CA GLN A 152 -0.31 -9.85 -0.18
C GLN A 152 1.09 -10.45 -0.11
N VAL A 153 1.53 -11.07 -1.20
CA VAL A 153 2.96 -11.36 -1.37
C VAL A 153 3.69 -10.09 -1.79
N GLY A 154 4.75 -9.72 -1.09
CA GLY A 154 5.40 -8.41 -1.25
C GLY A 154 6.18 -8.25 -2.54
N ARG A 155 6.77 -9.33 -3.07
CA ARG A 155 7.52 -9.40 -4.34
C ARG A 155 7.49 -10.84 -4.86
N PHE A 156 7.90 -11.04 -6.11
CA PHE A 156 8.15 -12.40 -6.62
C PHE A 156 9.36 -13.03 -5.91
N ASP A 157 9.25 -14.29 -5.49
CA ASP A 157 10.34 -15.07 -4.91
C ASP A 157 10.93 -16.01 -5.96
N TYR A 158 12.23 -15.85 -6.22
CA TYR A 158 12.96 -16.67 -7.21
C TYR A 158 13.46 -18.00 -6.63
N ASN A 159 13.40 -18.18 -5.31
CA ASN A 159 13.97 -19.34 -4.63
C ASN A 159 12.91 -20.37 -4.24
N THR A 160 11.63 -20.00 -4.28
CA THR A 160 10.51 -20.88 -3.94
C THR A 160 9.72 -21.22 -5.20
N PRO A 161 9.38 -22.50 -5.46
CA PRO A 161 8.46 -22.86 -6.53
C PRO A 161 7.12 -22.12 -6.44
N VAL A 162 6.60 -21.68 -7.58
CA VAL A 162 5.32 -20.95 -7.65
C VAL A 162 4.18 -21.82 -7.10
N GLU A 163 4.19 -23.12 -7.37
CA GLU A 163 3.21 -24.07 -6.87
C GLU A 163 3.17 -24.08 -5.34
N GLU A 164 4.32 -24.11 -4.68
CA GLU A 164 4.40 -24.10 -3.21
C GLU A 164 3.83 -22.80 -2.63
N THR A 165 4.21 -21.66 -3.23
CA THR A 165 3.71 -20.34 -2.82
C THR A 165 2.18 -20.27 -2.96
N MET A 166 1.65 -20.65 -4.13
CA MET A 166 0.22 -20.54 -4.43
C MET A 166 -0.62 -21.52 -3.61
N GLU A 167 -0.12 -22.74 -3.36
CA GLU A 167 -0.79 -23.70 -2.48
C GLU A 167 -0.83 -23.20 -1.03
N ALA A 168 0.29 -22.68 -0.53
CA ALA A 168 0.35 -22.13 0.83
C ALA A 168 -0.66 -20.99 1.02
N LEU A 169 -0.74 -20.06 0.07
CA LEU A 169 -1.71 -18.97 0.10
C LEU A 169 -3.16 -19.45 -0.01
N HIS A 170 -3.43 -20.46 -0.86
CA HIS A 170 -4.73 -21.09 -0.96
C HIS A 170 -5.15 -21.72 0.38
N ASP A 171 -4.25 -22.43 1.04
CA ASP A 171 -4.51 -23.03 2.34
C ASP A 171 -4.84 -21.99 3.41
N LEU A 172 -4.16 -20.83 3.43
CA LEU A 172 -4.50 -19.74 4.35
C LEU A 172 -5.94 -19.24 4.15
N VAL A 173 -6.41 -19.17 2.90
CA VAL A 173 -7.80 -18.82 2.56
C VAL A 173 -8.75 -19.90 3.08
N LYS A 174 -8.44 -21.18 2.82
CA LYS A 174 -9.23 -22.32 3.29
C LYS A 174 -9.32 -22.41 4.82
N MET A 175 -8.24 -22.05 5.52
CA MET A 175 -8.17 -21.97 6.98
C MET A 175 -8.91 -20.75 7.54
N GLY A 176 -9.30 -19.79 6.70
CA GLY A 176 -10.01 -18.58 7.11
C GLY A 176 -9.12 -17.53 7.78
N LYS A 177 -7.79 -17.71 7.79
CA LYS A 177 -6.81 -16.73 8.29
C LYS A 177 -6.73 -15.49 7.39
N VAL A 178 -7.04 -15.66 6.10
CA VAL A 178 -7.14 -14.56 5.14
C VAL A 178 -8.42 -14.71 4.32
N ARG A 179 -9.04 -13.59 3.91
CA ARG A 179 -10.27 -13.64 3.07
C ARG A 179 -9.95 -13.64 1.58
N TYR A 180 -8.99 -12.83 1.19
CA TYR A 180 -8.51 -12.68 -0.18
C TYR A 180 -6.99 -12.66 -0.21
N ILE A 181 -6.41 -12.97 -1.36
CA ILE A 181 -4.97 -12.86 -1.59
C ILE A 181 -4.67 -11.89 -2.73
N GLY A 182 -3.54 -11.20 -2.61
CA GLY A 182 -3.03 -10.24 -3.60
C GLY A 182 -1.53 -10.40 -3.80
N ALA A 183 -0.99 -9.62 -4.73
CA ALA A 183 0.44 -9.55 -4.97
C ALA A 183 0.90 -8.10 -5.06
N SER A 184 2.19 -7.89 -4.84
CA SER A 184 2.87 -6.60 -4.98
C SER A 184 4.13 -6.78 -5.80
N SER A 185 4.47 -5.76 -6.59
CA SER A 185 5.79 -5.51 -7.15
C SER A 185 6.49 -6.73 -7.79
N MET A 186 5.99 -7.15 -8.95
CA MET A 186 6.57 -8.21 -9.78
C MET A 186 6.30 -7.96 -11.27
N TRP A 187 6.97 -8.69 -12.15
CA TRP A 187 6.72 -8.56 -13.58
C TRP A 187 5.36 -9.14 -13.98
N ALA A 188 4.75 -8.59 -15.02
CA ALA A 188 3.43 -9.02 -15.49
C ALA A 188 3.38 -10.52 -15.83
N TRP A 189 4.44 -11.06 -16.45
CA TRP A 189 4.51 -12.49 -16.77
C TRP A 189 4.61 -13.37 -15.52
N GLN A 190 5.26 -12.91 -14.46
CA GLN A 190 5.34 -13.63 -13.17
C GLN A 190 3.95 -13.70 -12.54
N PHE A 191 3.26 -12.56 -12.48
CA PHE A 191 1.92 -12.49 -11.93
C PHE A 191 0.91 -13.32 -12.73
N ALA A 192 0.98 -13.27 -14.06
CA ALA A 192 0.17 -14.10 -14.94
C ALA A 192 0.46 -15.59 -14.74
N TRP A 193 1.74 -15.97 -14.63
CA TRP A 193 2.15 -17.35 -14.37
C TRP A 193 1.61 -17.86 -13.03
N MET A 194 1.74 -17.11 -11.94
CA MET A 194 1.23 -17.51 -10.62
C MET A 194 -0.29 -17.70 -10.62
N ASN A 195 -1.04 -16.78 -11.25
CA ASN A 195 -2.49 -16.93 -11.41
C ASN A 195 -2.87 -18.12 -12.30
N HIS A 196 -2.10 -18.39 -13.35
CA HIS A 196 -2.31 -19.55 -14.21
C HIS A 196 -2.11 -20.87 -13.47
N VAL A 197 -1.06 -20.97 -12.64
CA VAL A 197 -0.85 -22.14 -11.77
C VAL A 197 -2.04 -22.35 -10.83
N ALA A 198 -2.52 -21.29 -10.19
CA ALA A 198 -3.70 -21.39 -9.33
C ALA A 198 -4.95 -21.82 -10.10
N GLU A 199 -5.16 -21.30 -11.31
CA GLU A 199 -6.28 -21.69 -12.17
C GLU A 199 -6.25 -23.18 -12.53
N LEU A 200 -5.10 -23.68 -12.99
CA LEU A 200 -4.92 -25.10 -13.35
C LEU A 200 -5.17 -26.06 -12.19
N ARG A 201 -4.88 -25.62 -10.96
CA ARG A 201 -5.02 -26.43 -9.74
C ARG A 201 -6.35 -26.23 -9.02
N GLY A 202 -7.21 -25.31 -9.48
CA GLY A 202 -8.44 -24.93 -8.79
C GLY A 202 -8.20 -24.20 -7.46
N TRP A 203 -7.03 -23.57 -7.30
CA TRP A 203 -6.65 -22.79 -6.13
C TRP A 203 -7.15 -21.35 -6.20
N THR A 204 -7.03 -20.65 -5.08
CA THR A 204 -7.41 -19.23 -4.98
C THR A 204 -6.48 -18.40 -5.86
N LYS A 205 -7.05 -17.54 -6.71
CA LYS A 205 -6.30 -16.58 -7.55
C LYS A 205 -6.12 -15.25 -6.82
N PHE A 206 -5.12 -14.49 -7.24
CA PHE A 206 -4.92 -13.13 -6.76
C PHE A 206 -6.05 -12.21 -7.25
N VAL A 207 -6.59 -11.40 -6.34
CA VAL A 207 -7.66 -10.43 -6.66
C VAL A 207 -7.15 -8.99 -6.76
N SER A 208 -5.89 -8.75 -6.39
CA SER A 208 -5.28 -7.41 -6.45
C SER A 208 -3.80 -7.43 -6.85
N MET A 209 -3.37 -6.28 -7.36
CA MET A 209 -1.96 -5.95 -7.61
C MET A 209 -1.63 -4.58 -6.98
N GLN A 210 -0.58 -4.55 -6.16
CA GLN A 210 -0.08 -3.39 -5.45
C GLN A 210 1.27 -2.93 -6.03
N SER A 211 1.29 -2.47 -7.28
CA SER A 211 2.51 -1.97 -7.93
C SER A 211 2.81 -0.50 -7.57
N GLN A 212 4.04 -0.04 -7.85
CA GLN A 212 4.35 1.39 -7.84
C GLN A 212 3.62 2.07 -9.00
N TYR A 213 2.86 3.15 -8.74
CA TYR A 213 2.25 3.89 -9.83
C TYR A 213 1.99 5.35 -9.44
N SER A 214 2.49 6.27 -10.26
CA SER A 214 2.32 7.71 -10.10
C SER A 214 2.54 8.42 -11.43
N LEU A 215 2.28 9.72 -11.50
CA LEU A 215 2.63 10.52 -12.67
C LEU A 215 4.13 10.42 -13.03
N LEU A 216 5.01 10.22 -12.03
CA LEU A 216 6.47 10.12 -12.24
C LEU A 216 6.97 8.68 -12.50
N TYR A 217 6.07 7.69 -12.44
CA TYR A 217 6.38 6.27 -12.65
C TYR A 217 5.17 5.55 -13.24
N ARG A 218 5.21 5.30 -14.56
CA ARG A 218 4.10 4.76 -15.35
C ARG A 218 4.44 3.45 -16.08
N GLU A 219 5.53 2.79 -15.72
CA GLU A 219 5.96 1.54 -16.37
C GLU A 219 4.89 0.43 -16.29
N GLU A 220 4.10 0.42 -15.22
CA GLU A 220 2.98 -0.54 -15.04
C GLU A 220 1.89 -0.41 -16.12
N GLU A 221 1.78 0.73 -16.81
CA GLU A 221 0.82 0.92 -17.91
C GLU A 221 1.13 0.05 -19.13
N ARG A 222 2.38 -0.39 -19.31
CA ARG A 222 2.80 -1.18 -20.48
C ARG A 222 2.10 -2.54 -20.52
N GLU A 223 2.07 -3.24 -19.39
CA GLU A 223 1.61 -4.64 -19.33
C GLU A 223 0.79 -4.95 -18.08
N MET A 224 1.30 -4.62 -16.88
CA MET A 224 0.67 -5.05 -15.61
C MET A 224 -0.74 -4.48 -15.42
N ASN A 225 -0.92 -3.17 -15.61
CA ASN A 225 -2.22 -2.52 -15.47
C ASN A 225 -3.20 -3.01 -16.55
N ALA A 226 -2.72 -3.21 -17.79
CA ALA A 226 -3.53 -3.74 -18.87
C ALA A 226 -4.00 -5.17 -18.57
N TYR A 227 -3.11 -6.04 -18.08
CA TYR A 227 -3.42 -7.38 -17.62
C TYR A 227 -4.45 -7.34 -16.48
N CYS A 228 -4.22 -6.54 -15.44
CA CYS A 228 -5.13 -6.45 -14.30
C CYS A 228 -6.53 -5.99 -14.71
N ASN A 229 -6.63 -4.95 -15.56
CA ASN A 229 -7.89 -4.46 -16.08
C ASN A 229 -8.62 -5.51 -16.92
N LYS A 230 -7.90 -6.26 -17.76
CA LYS A 230 -8.47 -7.33 -18.59
C LYS A 230 -9.09 -8.45 -17.77
N PHE A 231 -8.43 -8.86 -16.68
CA PHE A 231 -8.85 -9.99 -15.84
C PHE A 231 -9.65 -9.56 -14.60
N GLY A 232 -9.95 -8.27 -14.45
CA GLY A 232 -10.75 -7.76 -13.33
C GLY A 232 -10.02 -7.84 -11.99
N ILE A 233 -8.71 -7.67 -11.99
CA ILE A 233 -7.85 -7.64 -10.80
C ILE A 233 -7.74 -6.19 -10.33
N GLY A 234 -7.96 -5.97 -9.04
CA GLY A 234 -7.97 -4.63 -8.47
C GLY A 234 -6.58 -4.00 -8.38
N LEU A 235 -6.42 -2.79 -8.91
CA LEU A 235 -5.19 -2.00 -8.79
C LEU A 235 -5.24 -1.15 -7.51
N ILE A 236 -4.26 -1.32 -6.63
CA ILE A 236 -4.12 -0.58 -5.37
C ILE A 236 -2.69 -0.05 -5.18
N PRO A 237 -2.24 0.89 -6.03
CA PRO A 237 -0.83 1.22 -6.11
C PRO A 237 -0.30 1.93 -4.87
N TRP A 238 0.98 1.68 -4.58
CA TRP A 238 1.75 2.47 -3.62
C TRP A 238 2.53 3.58 -4.33
N GLY A 239 3.00 4.55 -3.53
CA GLY A 239 3.77 5.69 -4.03
C GLY A 239 3.05 6.68 -4.96
N PRO A 240 1.73 6.92 -4.85
CA PRO A 240 0.99 7.77 -5.80
C PRO A 240 1.47 9.22 -5.87
N MET A 241 2.17 9.68 -4.83
CA MET A 241 2.72 11.05 -4.73
C MET A 241 4.26 11.11 -4.94
N ALA A 242 4.88 9.99 -5.35
CA ALA A 242 6.33 9.88 -5.60
C ALA A 242 7.17 10.48 -4.45
N ASP A 243 7.04 9.93 -3.24
CA ASP A 243 7.74 10.38 -2.03
C ASP A 243 7.54 11.87 -1.66
N GLY A 244 6.44 12.47 -2.12
CA GLY A 244 6.09 13.86 -1.86
C GLY A 244 6.60 14.85 -2.93
N ARG A 245 7.17 14.36 -4.04
CA ARG A 245 7.61 15.20 -5.17
C ARG A 245 6.45 15.81 -5.93
N LEU A 246 5.35 15.07 -6.07
CA LEU A 246 4.12 15.55 -6.71
C LEU A 246 3.26 16.44 -5.78
N THR A 247 3.75 16.79 -4.59
CA THR A 247 2.98 17.58 -3.61
C THR A 247 3.52 18.98 -3.40
N ARG A 248 4.53 19.40 -4.17
CA ARG A 248 5.23 20.69 -4.00
C ARG A 248 5.90 21.15 -5.31
N PRO A 249 6.09 22.47 -5.50
CA PRO A 249 6.91 23.01 -6.58
C PRO A 249 8.37 22.51 -6.52
N LEU A 250 9.05 22.45 -7.67
CA LEU A 250 10.43 21.96 -7.80
C LEU A 250 11.44 22.66 -6.86
N ASN A 251 11.29 23.96 -6.64
CA ASN A 251 12.20 24.77 -5.83
C ASN A 251 11.86 24.76 -4.33
N SER A 252 10.96 23.87 -3.90
CA SER A 252 10.59 23.74 -2.49
C SER A 252 11.64 22.97 -1.68
N SER A 253 11.62 23.17 -0.36
CA SER A 253 12.41 22.33 0.54
C SER A 253 12.04 20.85 0.42
N SER A 254 13.05 20.00 0.62
CA SER A 254 12.91 18.54 0.62
C SER A 254 12.02 18.05 1.78
N THR A 255 11.53 16.82 1.70
CA THR A 255 10.83 16.15 2.82
C THR A 255 11.79 15.34 3.66
N THR A 256 11.46 15.13 4.93
CA THR A 256 12.17 14.17 5.80
C THR A 256 12.32 12.79 5.15
N ARG A 257 11.30 12.32 4.42
CA ARG A 257 11.36 11.04 3.69
C ARG A 257 12.32 11.09 2.50
N ASN A 258 12.26 12.15 1.69
CA ASN A 258 13.17 12.32 0.56
C ASN A 258 14.62 12.51 1.03
N ASP A 259 14.84 13.16 2.17
CA ASP A 259 16.15 13.30 2.81
C ASP A 259 16.66 11.95 3.34
N ALA A 260 15.80 11.14 3.96
CA ALA A 260 16.14 9.78 4.37
C ALA A 260 16.51 8.90 3.16
N TYR A 261 15.77 9.00 2.06
CA TYR A 261 16.08 8.27 0.82
C TYR A 261 17.36 8.78 0.16
N GLN A 262 17.68 10.08 0.29
CA GLN A 262 18.96 10.60 -0.14
C GLN A 262 20.11 10.04 0.70
N ALA A 263 19.95 10.01 2.02
CA ALA A 263 20.95 9.44 2.93
C ALA A 263 21.19 7.93 2.68
N SER A 264 20.17 7.20 2.22
CA SER A 264 20.27 5.78 1.87
C SER A 264 20.64 5.51 0.39
N GLY A 265 20.97 6.55 -0.39
CA GLY A 265 21.32 6.41 -1.81
C GLY A 265 20.16 6.00 -2.73
N LEU A 266 18.92 6.00 -2.25
CA LEU A 266 17.71 5.62 -3.01
C LEU A 266 17.01 6.80 -3.67
N ARG A 267 17.45 8.04 -3.45
CA ARG A 267 16.83 9.22 -4.07
C ARG A 267 17.03 9.19 -5.58
N ARG A 268 15.95 8.96 -6.33
CA ARG A 268 15.94 9.16 -7.79
C ARG A 268 16.19 10.63 -8.12
N LYS A 269 17.09 10.95 -9.05
CA LYS A 269 17.17 12.30 -9.63
C LYS A 269 15.94 12.55 -10.52
N HIS A 270 15.48 13.79 -10.62
CA HIS A 270 14.45 14.12 -11.60
C HIS A 270 15.05 14.05 -13.00
N SER A 271 14.32 13.43 -13.93
CA SER A 271 14.53 13.65 -15.37
C SER A 271 13.91 14.98 -15.80
N GLU A 272 14.20 15.44 -17.01
CA GLU A 272 13.55 16.61 -17.60
C GLU A 272 12.02 16.42 -17.68
N ALA A 273 11.56 15.20 -18.03
CA ALA A 273 10.15 14.84 -18.02
C ALA A 273 9.54 14.94 -16.61
N ASP A 274 10.26 14.50 -15.56
CA ASP A 274 9.77 14.62 -14.18
C ASP A 274 9.56 16.08 -13.79
N GLU A 275 10.51 16.95 -14.13
CA GLU A 275 10.42 18.37 -13.83
C GLU A 275 9.24 19.03 -14.54
N GLU A 276 9.04 18.69 -15.82
CA GLU A 276 7.90 19.16 -16.59
C GLU A 276 6.58 18.69 -15.98
N ILE A 277 6.44 17.40 -15.66
CA ILE A 277 5.24 16.85 -15.01
C ILE A 277 4.95 17.57 -13.69
N ILE A 278 5.96 17.83 -12.86
CA ILE A 278 5.77 18.54 -11.58
C ILE A 278 5.25 19.97 -11.82
N LYS A 279 5.77 20.69 -12.82
CA LYS A 279 5.27 22.02 -13.20
C LYS A 279 3.81 21.95 -13.66
N ARG A 280 3.47 20.98 -14.52
CA ARG A 280 2.09 20.79 -15.01
C ARG A 280 1.09 20.48 -13.89
N VAL A 281 1.50 19.69 -12.91
CA VAL A 281 0.70 19.43 -11.70
C VAL A 281 0.48 20.72 -10.91
N GLU A 282 1.51 21.55 -10.76
CA GLU A 282 1.40 22.85 -10.09
C GLU A 282 0.44 23.79 -10.83
N GLU A 283 0.51 23.86 -12.15
CA GLU A 283 -0.36 24.69 -12.99
C GLU A 283 -1.83 24.28 -12.87
N ILE A 284 -2.14 22.98 -12.98
CA ILE A 284 -3.50 22.48 -12.80
C ILE A 284 -3.98 22.74 -11.36
N ALA A 285 -3.13 22.53 -10.36
CA ALA A 285 -3.47 22.79 -8.96
C ALA A 285 -3.88 24.26 -8.76
N LYS A 286 -3.11 25.21 -9.30
CA LYS A 286 -3.44 26.65 -9.27
C LYS A 286 -4.75 26.95 -9.99
N LYS A 287 -4.94 26.45 -11.22
CA LYS A 287 -6.14 26.67 -12.02
C LYS A 287 -7.42 26.15 -11.35
N ARG A 288 -7.30 25.03 -10.62
CA ARG A 288 -8.43 24.37 -9.94
C ARG A 288 -8.64 24.84 -8.49
N GLY A 289 -7.71 25.60 -7.92
CA GLY A 289 -7.70 25.91 -6.49
C GLY A 289 -7.50 24.67 -5.60
N TRP A 290 -6.80 23.65 -6.12
CA TRP A 290 -6.51 22.40 -5.41
C TRP A 290 -5.08 22.39 -4.85
N LYS A 291 -4.82 21.48 -3.92
CA LYS A 291 -3.42 21.14 -3.57
C LYS A 291 -2.82 20.27 -4.69
N MET A 292 -1.52 20.37 -4.93
CA MET A 292 -0.81 19.50 -5.89
C MET A 292 -1.02 18.00 -5.57
N ALA A 293 -1.00 17.65 -4.28
CA ALA A 293 -1.31 16.29 -3.83
C ALA A 293 -2.69 15.80 -4.31
N GLN A 294 -3.70 16.69 -4.31
CA GLN A 294 -5.05 16.34 -4.76
C GLN A 294 -5.14 16.17 -6.27
N VAL A 295 -4.32 16.90 -7.05
CA VAL A 295 -4.20 16.68 -8.50
C VAL A 295 -3.60 15.29 -8.77
N ALA A 296 -2.49 14.95 -8.11
CA ALA A 296 -1.84 13.65 -8.26
C ALA A 296 -2.77 12.49 -7.84
N LEU A 297 -3.49 12.66 -6.72
CA LEU A 297 -4.45 11.66 -6.22
C LEU A 297 -5.68 11.54 -7.11
N ALA A 298 -6.22 12.64 -7.64
CA ALA A 298 -7.33 12.62 -8.59
C ALA A 298 -6.93 11.92 -9.90
N TRP A 299 -5.70 12.14 -10.39
CA TRP A 299 -5.18 11.46 -11.57
C TRP A 299 -5.10 9.95 -11.38
N VAL A 300 -4.37 9.48 -10.36
CA VAL A 300 -4.21 8.03 -10.13
C VAL A 300 -5.54 7.39 -9.74
N GLY A 301 -6.34 8.09 -8.93
CA GLY A 301 -7.66 7.66 -8.50
C GLY A 301 -8.68 7.52 -9.63
N GLY A 302 -8.46 8.16 -10.78
CA GLY A 302 -9.27 7.95 -11.98
C GLY A 302 -8.97 6.63 -12.72
N LYS A 303 -7.87 5.94 -12.36
CA LYS A 303 -7.35 4.77 -13.10
C LYS A 303 -7.30 3.49 -12.28
N VAL A 304 -7.47 3.56 -10.97
CA VAL A 304 -7.27 2.43 -10.04
C VAL A 304 -8.43 2.29 -9.06
N CYS A 305 -8.51 1.14 -8.36
CA CYS A 305 -9.52 0.91 -7.34
C CYS A 305 -9.35 1.87 -6.16
N SER A 306 -8.13 1.98 -5.62
CA SER A 306 -7.81 2.98 -4.60
C SER A 306 -6.29 3.15 -4.46
N PRO A 307 -5.76 4.38 -4.45
CA PRO A 307 -4.35 4.59 -4.16
C PRO A 307 -4.07 4.39 -2.66
N ILE A 308 -2.90 3.81 -2.36
CA ILE A 308 -2.39 3.70 -0.99
C ILE A 308 -1.59 4.96 -0.65
N VAL A 309 -2.06 5.69 0.35
CA VAL A 309 -1.53 7.00 0.73
C VAL A 309 -0.88 6.93 2.10
N GLY A 310 0.42 7.21 2.14
CA GLY A 310 1.14 7.47 3.38
C GLY A 310 0.82 8.88 3.88
N VAL A 311 0.33 8.98 5.11
CA VAL A 311 0.01 10.25 5.78
C VAL A 311 0.85 10.36 7.05
N THR A 312 1.37 11.55 7.35
CA THR A 312 2.25 11.79 8.52
C THR A 312 1.70 12.84 9.48
N SER A 313 0.47 13.31 9.25
CA SER A 313 -0.26 14.19 10.17
C SER A 313 -1.77 14.08 9.92
N ILE A 314 -2.58 14.60 10.86
CA ILE A 314 -4.05 14.64 10.73
C ILE A 314 -4.47 15.53 9.56
N GLU A 315 -3.78 16.65 9.34
CA GLU A 315 -4.04 17.54 8.20
C GLU A 315 -3.83 16.80 6.88
N ARG A 316 -2.76 15.98 6.78
CA ARG A 316 -2.50 15.16 5.60
C ARG A 316 -3.56 14.08 5.38
N VAL A 317 -4.16 13.53 6.44
CA VAL A 317 -5.34 12.64 6.32
C VAL A 317 -6.48 13.38 5.62
N HIS A 318 -6.77 14.62 6.02
CA HIS A 318 -7.84 15.41 5.40
C HIS A 318 -7.51 15.81 3.96
N GLU A 319 -6.26 16.21 3.68
CA GLU A 319 -5.83 16.56 2.33
C GLU A 319 -5.85 15.37 1.36
N ALA A 320 -5.61 14.16 1.88
CA ALA A 320 -5.64 12.92 1.10
C ALA A 320 -7.06 12.52 0.67
N ILE A 321 -8.12 13.12 1.22
CA ILE A 321 -9.50 12.88 0.77
C ILE A 321 -9.76 13.77 -0.47
N PHE A 322 -9.83 13.11 -1.62
CA PHE A 322 -10.01 13.76 -2.93
C PHE A 322 -11.37 13.45 -3.58
N THR A 323 -12.33 12.89 -2.84
CA THR A 323 -13.70 12.65 -3.35
C THR A 323 -14.28 13.90 -4.00
N GLY A 324 -14.90 13.71 -5.17
CA GLY A 324 -15.45 14.80 -5.98
C GLY A 324 -14.43 15.60 -6.80
N LYS A 325 -13.12 15.30 -6.69
CA LYS A 325 -12.09 15.90 -7.55
C LYS A 325 -11.82 14.99 -8.73
N THR A 326 -12.27 15.42 -9.90
CA THR A 326 -12.09 14.72 -11.18
C THR A 326 -11.38 15.63 -12.16
N LEU A 327 -10.29 15.14 -12.75
CA LEU A 327 -9.59 15.80 -13.84
C LEU A 327 -10.36 15.57 -15.14
N LYS A 328 -10.36 16.58 -16.02
CA LYS A 328 -10.91 16.41 -17.36
C LYS A 328 -9.94 15.66 -18.26
N GLU A 329 -10.44 15.10 -19.35
CA GLU A 329 -9.63 14.34 -20.31
C GLU A 329 -8.46 15.17 -20.87
N GLU A 330 -8.68 16.46 -21.16
CA GLU A 330 -7.61 17.34 -21.63
C GLU A 330 -6.51 17.58 -20.57
N GLU A 331 -6.88 17.60 -19.28
CA GLU A 331 -5.92 17.77 -18.19
C GLU A 331 -5.14 16.48 -17.94
N ILE A 332 -5.79 15.32 -18.05
CA ILE A 332 -5.13 14.02 -17.94
C ILE A 332 -4.11 13.88 -19.08
N LYS A 333 -4.52 14.16 -20.32
CA LYS A 333 -3.61 14.12 -21.48
C LYS A 333 -2.45 15.10 -21.31
N TYR A 334 -2.71 16.30 -20.81
CA TYR A 334 -1.67 17.29 -20.54
C TYR A 334 -0.66 16.81 -19.48
N LEU A 335 -1.11 16.16 -18.41
CA LEU A 335 -0.23 15.60 -17.39
C LEU A 335 0.61 14.41 -17.89
N GLU A 336 0.11 13.69 -18.89
CA GLU A 336 0.68 12.44 -19.39
C GLU A 336 1.53 12.55 -20.65
N GLU A 337 1.53 13.73 -21.29
CA GLU A 337 2.23 13.99 -22.55
C GLU A 337 3.78 13.95 -22.44
N PRO A 338 4.42 14.52 -21.40
CA PRO A 338 5.86 14.36 -21.20
C PRO A 338 6.23 12.90 -20.91
#